data_AF-A0A382MDF6-F1
#
_entry.id   AF-A0A382MDF6-F1
#
_cell.length_a   1.000
_cell.length_b   1.000
_cell.length_c   1.000
_cell.angle_alpha   90.00
_cell.angle_beta   90.00
_cell.angle_gamma   90.00
#
_symmetry.space_group_name_H-M   'P 1'
#
loop_
_entity.id
_entity.type
_entity.pdbx_description
1 polymer ?
#
loop_
_entity_poly.entity_id
_entity_poly.type
_entity_poly.pdbx_seq_one_letter_code
_entity_poly.pdbx_strand_id
1 'polypeptide(L)'
;MIKILQDNSAFFSIYQMLVKIGVKIFFACILLLTLLPAKERVIPITKARPFVNDVVKNMNYFRIEFDDRALSLSETENGNTIFTLPINSRRNNFEEVIILSYGCIGRAIKHQLDLAVINEQKVILPSIVTIECYIPMGRNNTYLVSSLNNKILVQFIEGIITAE
;
A
#
# COMPACT_ATOMS: atom_id res chain seq x y z
N MET A 1 34.13 -60.96 -28.89
CA MET A 1 34.37 -61.07 -27.44
C MET A 1 34.66 -59.68 -26.90
N ILE A 2 33.64 -58.98 -26.40
CA ILE A 2 33.71 -57.99 -25.31
C ILE A 2 32.25 -57.82 -24.88
N LYS A 3 32.00 -58.07 -23.59
CA LYS A 3 30.70 -58.16 -22.94
C LYS A 3 29.89 -56.88 -23.16
N ILE A 4 28.92 -56.99 -24.04
CA ILE A 4 27.68 -56.22 -24.01
C ILE A 4 26.89 -56.70 -22.76
N LEU A 5 26.30 -55.76 -22.01
CA LEU A 5 25.20 -55.94 -21.03
C LEU A 5 25.51 -56.50 -19.62
N GLN A 6 26.34 -55.84 -18.79
CA GLN A 6 26.25 -56.09 -17.34
C GLN A 6 26.66 -54.92 -16.43
N ASP A 7 26.19 -53.70 -16.69
CA ASP A 7 26.18 -52.65 -15.62
C ASP A 7 25.15 -51.52 -15.85
N ASN A 8 24.05 -51.81 -16.55
CA ASN A 8 23.06 -50.79 -16.92
C ASN A 8 22.00 -50.51 -15.84
N SER A 9 21.86 -51.36 -14.82
CA SER A 9 20.86 -51.18 -13.76
C SER A 9 21.25 -50.05 -12.81
N ALA A 10 22.53 -49.97 -12.44
CA ALA A 10 23.05 -48.91 -11.59
C ALA A 10 23.00 -47.54 -12.29
N PHE A 11 23.40 -47.49 -13.56
CA PHE A 11 23.36 -46.26 -14.36
C PHE A 11 21.92 -45.74 -14.56
N PHE A 12 20.98 -46.63 -14.85
CA PHE A 12 19.56 -46.28 -14.98
C PHE A 12 18.94 -45.83 -13.66
N SER A 13 19.30 -46.47 -12.54
CA SER A 13 18.87 -46.08 -11.19
C SER A 13 19.39 -44.70 -10.78
N ILE A 14 20.68 -44.42 -11.04
CA ILE A 14 21.30 -43.11 -10.79
C ILE A 14 20.64 -42.03 -11.65
N TYR A 15 20.39 -42.32 -12.93
CA TYR A 15 19.69 -41.39 -13.82
C TYR A 15 18.27 -41.06 -13.32
N GLN A 16 17.49 -42.07 -12.93
CA GLN A 16 16.16 -41.86 -12.35
C GLN A 16 16.21 -41.07 -11.03
N MET A 17 17.23 -41.27 -10.20
CA MET A 17 17.42 -40.53 -8.96
C MET A 17 17.72 -39.05 -9.22
N LEU A 18 18.61 -38.76 -10.18
CA LEU A 18 18.94 -37.39 -10.60
C LEU A 18 17.73 -36.64 -11.16
N VAL A 19 16.90 -37.31 -11.98
CA VAL A 19 15.65 -36.73 -12.50
C VAL A 19 14.68 -36.40 -11.38
N LYS A 20 14.48 -37.30 -10.41
CA LYS A 20 13.60 -37.04 -9.24
C LYS A 20 14.09 -35.88 -8.37
N ILE A 21 15.40 -35.75 -8.19
CA ILE A 21 16.01 -34.62 -7.47
C ILE A 21 15.79 -33.33 -8.24
N GLY A 22 16.01 -33.33 -9.56
CA GLY A 22 15.76 -32.18 -10.43
C GLY A 22 14.31 -31.71 -10.38
N VAL A 23 13.35 -32.63 -10.43
CA VAL A 23 11.92 -32.31 -10.30
C VAL A 23 11.59 -31.73 -8.92
N LYS A 24 12.14 -32.27 -7.83
CA LYS A 24 11.94 -31.73 -6.48
C LYS A 24 12.52 -30.31 -6.34
N ILE A 25 13.71 -30.07 -6.88
CA ILE A 25 14.33 -28.74 -6.87
C ILE A 25 13.47 -27.76 -7.68
N PHE A 26 12.96 -28.18 -8.84
CA PHE A 26 12.08 -27.36 -9.67
C PHE A 26 10.80 -26.95 -8.92
N PHE A 27 10.12 -27.90 -8.28
CA PHE A 27 8.94 -27.60 -7.46
C PHE A 27 9.28 -26.74 -6.23
N ALA A 28 10.42 -26.96 -5.58
CA ALA A 28 10.87 -26.14 -4.47
C ALA A 28 11.16 -24.69 -4.90
N CYS A 29 11.74 -24.48 -6.09
CA CYS A 29 11.97 -23.16 -6.65
C CYS A 29 10.66 -22.44 -7.00
N ILE A 30 9.67 -23.14 -7.57
CA ILE A 30 8.34 -22.56 -7.82
C ILE A 30 7.68 -22.15 -6.50
N LEU A 31 7.75 -23.00 -5.47
CA LEU A 31 7.22 -22.70 -4.15
C LEU A 31 7.91 -21.48 -3.51
N LEU A 32 9.24 -21.38 -3.63
CA LEU A 32 10.01 -20.23 -3.15
C LEU A 32 9.63 -18.93 -3.89
N LEU A 33 9.37 -19.00 -5.20
CA LEU A 33 8.93 -17.86 -5.98
C LEU A 33 7.55 -17.34 -5.52
N THR A 34 6.65 -18.23 -5.09
CA THR A 34 5.34 -17.83 -4.53
C THR A 34 5.41 -17.22 -3.13
N LEU A 35 6.56 -17.35 -2.44
CA LEU A 35 6.79 -16.82 -1.09
C LEU A 35 7.55 -15.49 -1.09
N LEU A 36 7.96 -14.97 -2.26
CA LEU A 36 8.58 -13.66 -2.33
C LEU A 36 7.55 -12.59 -1.91
N PRO A 37 7.87 -11.75 -0.92
CA PRO A 37 6.98 -10.67 -0.52
C PRO A 37 6.81 -9.71 -1.68
N ALA A 38 5.55 -9.30 -1.83
CA ALA A 38 5.11 -8.35 -2.82
C ALA A 38 5.89 -7.04 -2.74
N LYS A 39 6.51 -6.58 -3.83
CA LYS A 39 7.29 -5.32 -3.82
C LYS A 39 6.37 -4.14 -4.14
N GLU A 40 6.02 -3.35 -3.12
CA GLU A 40 5.32 -2.08 -3.30
C GLU A 40 6.10 -1.15 -4.25
N ARG A 41 5.40 -0.57 -5.22
CA ARG A 41 5.98 0.37 -6.19
C ARG A 41 5.69 1.79 -5.74
N VAL A 42 6.73 2.60 -5.52
CA VAL A 42 6.55 4.02 -5.18
C VAL A 42 6.13 4.80 -6.42
N ILE A 43 5.01 5.52 -6.33
CA ILE A 43 4.50 6.43 -7.36
C ILE A 43 5.03 7.85 -7.07
N PRO A 44 5.62 8.54 -8.05
CA PRO A 44 6.04 9.93 -7.86
C PRO A 44 4.84 10.84 -7.52
N ILE A 45 4.93 11.58 -6.41
CA ILE A 45 3.91 12.54 -5.96
C ILE A 45 3.57 13.59 -7.02
N THR A 46 4.51 13.90 -7.92
CA THR A 46 4.29 14.81 -9.06
C THR A 46 3.10 14.41 -9.93
N LYS A 47 2.78 13.11 -10.02
CA LYS A 47 1.61 12.60 -10.77
C LYS A 47 0.28 12.92 -10.08
N ALA A 48 0.27 13.04 -8.76
CA ALA A 48 -0.93 13.34 -7.95
C ALA A 48 -0.88 14.76 -7.35
N ARG A 49 -0.11 15.68 -7.95
CA ARG A 49 0.13 17.01 -7.41
C ARG A 49 -1.14 17.82 -7.11
N PRO A 50 -2.17 17.87 -7.99
CA PRO A 50 -3.40 18.59 -7.68
C PRO A 50 -4.08 18.07 -6.41
N PHE A 51 -4.21 16.76 -6.28
CA PHE A 51 -4.74 16.10 -5.09
C PHE A 51 -3.91 16.42 -3.84
N VAL A 52 -2.59 16.26 -3.89
CA VAL A 52 -1.71 16.52 -2.73
C VAL A 52 -1.74 17.99 -2.31
N ASN A 53 -1.81 18.92 -3.27
CA ASN A 53 -1.96 20.34 -2.96
C ASN A 53 -3.26 20.64 -2.21
N ASP A 54 -4.37 20.01 -2.59
CA ASP A 54 -5.65 20.16 -1.88
C ASP A 54 -5.58 19.58 -0.47
N VAL A 55 -4.95 18.41 -0.30
CA VAL A 55 -4.70 17.82 1.03
C VAL A 55 -3.89 18.81 1.89
N VAL A 56 -2.73 19.25 1.41
CA VAL A 56 -1.85 20.18 2.12
C VAL A 56 -2.57 21.48 2.48
N LYS A 57 -3.35 22.04 1.56
CA LYS A 57 -4.15 23.24 1.80
C LYS A 57 -5.14 23.03 2.95
N ASN A 58 -5.86 21.91 2.95
CA ASN A 58 -6.84 21.60 3.98
C ASN A 58 -6.17 21.33 5.34
N MET A 59 -5.08 20.55 5.36
CA MET A 59 -4.30 20.26 6.57
C MET A 59 -3.76 21.55 7.21
N ASN A 60 -3.22 22.46 6.39
CA ASN A 60 -2.73 23.76 6.84
C ASN A 60 -3.85 24.64 7.40
N TYR A 61 -5.05 24.61 6.81
CA TYR A 61 -6.21 25.35 7.31
C TYR A 61 -6.58 24.94 8.75
N PHE A 62 -6.57 23.65 9.04
CA PHE A 62 -6.82 23.11 10.39
C PHE A 62 -5.58 23.09 11.29
N ARG A 63 -4.42 23.57 10.80
CA ARG A 63 -3.14 23.60 11.52
C ARG A 63 -2.71 22.23 12.03
N ILE A 64 -2.96 21.19 11.25
CA ILE A 64 -2.50 19.84 11.57
C ILE A 64 -1.02 19.75 11.18
N GLU A 65 -0.19 19.30 12.11
CA GLU A 65 1.24 19.09 11.86
C GLU A 65 1.45 17.76 11.12
N PHE A 66 2.15 17.80 9.98
CA PHE A 66 2.46 16.62 9.18
C PHE A 66 3.85 16.76 8.55
N ASP A 67 4.44 15.64 8.16
CA ASP A 67 5.73 15.61 7.44
C ASP A 67 5.46 15.51 5.93
N ASP A 68 5.66 16.63 5.23
CA ASP A 68 5.45 16.74 3.78
C ASP A 68 6.46 15.93 2.95
N ARG A 69 7.64 15.65 3.51
CA ARG A 69 8.70 14.86 2.86
C ARG A 69 8.46 13.36 2.98
N ALA A 70 7.78 12.96 4.05
CA ALA A 70 7.45 11.56 4.32
C ALA A 70 6.08 11.15 3.73
N LEU A 71 5.29 12.10 3.23
CA LEU A 71 4.10 11.82 2.43
C LEU A 71 4.46 10.97 1.21
N SER A 72 3.68 9.92 0.97
CA SER A 72 3.95 9.00 -0.12
C SER A 72 2.69 8.49 -0.81
N LEU A 73 2.87 8.07 -2.06
CA LEU A 73 1.88 7.39 -2.85
C LEU A 73 2.54 6.12 -3.38
N SER A 74 2.00 4.95 -3.06
CA SER A 74 2.51 3.67 -3.53
C SER A 74 1.42 2.88 -4.26
N GLU A 75 1.84 1.92 -5.08
CA GLU A 75 0.99 0.95 -5.75
C GLU A 75 1.26 -0.43 -5.16
N THR A 76 0.18 -1.08 -4.74
CA THR A 76 0.18 -2.49 -4.36
C THR A 76 0.18 -3.37 -5.62
N GLU A 77 0.51 -4.65 -5.46
CA GLU A 77 0.49 -5.60 -6.59
C GLU A 77 -0.90 -5.80 -7.20
N ASN A 78 -1.94 -5.60 -6.40
CA ASN A 78 -3.33 -5.67 -6.85
C ASN A 78 -3.77 -4.42 -7.64
N GLY A 79 -2.85 -3.47 -7.90
CA GLY A 79 -3.11 -2.21 -8.60
C GLY A 79 -3.79 -1.15 -7.73
N ASN A 80 -4.00 -1.41 -6.43
CA ASN A 80 -4.52 -0.39 -5.52
C ASN A 80 -3.43 0.61 -5.18
N THR A 81 -3.79 1.88 -5.20
CA THR A 81 -2.90 2.98 -4.80
C THR A 81 -3.12 3.32 -3.32
N ILE A 82 -2.04 3.42 -2.55
CA ILE A 82 -2.06 3.79 -1.13
C ILE A 82 -1.44 5.17 -0.99
N PHE A 83 -2.19 6.11 -0.44
CA PHE A 83 -1.67 7.40 -0.01
C PHE A 83 -1.39 7.36 1.49
N THR A 84 -0.15 7.61 1.87
CA THR A 84 0.27 7.60 3.28
C THR A 84 0.62 9.00 3.73
N LEU A 85 0.02 9.43 4.83
CA LEU A 85 0.21 10.74 5.44
C LEU A 85 0.68 10.61 6.90
N PRO A 86 1.96 10.89 7.16
CA PRO A 86 2.48 10.97 8.52
C PRO A 86 2.07 12.27 9.19
N ILE A 87 1.43 12.17 10.36
CA ILE A 87 0.94 13.31 11.14
C ILE A 87 1.45 13.25 12.57
N ASN A 88 1.61 14.41 13.20
CA ASN A 88 1.93 14.54 14.60
C ASN A 88 0.70 15.00 15.38
N SER A 89 0.52 14.45 16.58
CA SER A 89 -0.53 14.86 17.49
C SER A 89 0.01 15.11 18.90
N ARG A 90 -0.84 15.62 19.78
CA ARG A 90 -0.62 15.63 21.23
C ARG A 90 -1.35 14.44 21.84
N ARG A 91 -0.96 14.06 23.06
CA ARG A 91 -1.54 12.92 23.78
C ARG A 91 -3.06 12.95 23.93
N ASN A 92 -3.64 14.14 23.96
CA ASN A 92 -5.04 14.36 24.29
C ASN A 92 -5.90 14.75 23.08
N ASN A 93 -5.34 14.78 21.87
CA ASN A 93 -6.07 15.18 20.67
C ASN A 93 -5.76 14.30 19.44
N PHE A 94 -5.17 13.13 19.65
CA PHE A 94 -4.76 12.29 18.52
C PHE A 94 -5.97 11.78 17.73
N GLU A 95 -7.07 11.43 18.39
CA GLU A 95 -8.31 11.03 17.73
C GLU A 95 -8.88 12.16 16.87
N GLU A 96 -8.93 13.39 17.42
CA GLU A 96 -9.38 14.58 16.70
C GLU A 96 -8.50 14.83 15.47
N VAL A 97 -7.18 14.82 15.64
CA VAL A 97 -6.21 15.06 14.57
C VAL A 97 -6.32 14.00 13.47
N ILE A 98 -6.52 12.73 13.81
CA ILE A 98 -6.75 11.65 12.84
C ILE A 98 -8.06 11.88 12.06
N ILE A 99 -9.16 12.17 12.76
CA ILE A 99 -10.48 12.39 12.14
C ILE A 99 -10.45 13.61 11.21
N LEU A 100 -9.87 14.74 11.65
CA LEU A 100 -9.73 15.94 10.84
C LEU A 100 -8.85 15.69 9.61
N SER A 101 -7.77 14.92 9.75
CA SER A 101 -6.89 14.55 8.63
C SER A 101 -7.65 13.73 7.59
N TYR A 102 -8.45 12.75 8.02
CA TYR A 102 -9.35 12.03 7.12
C TYR A 102 -10.36 12.96 6.45
N GLY A 103 -10.96 13.89 7.18
CA GLY A 103 -11.84 14.91 6.60
C GLY A 103 -11.15 15.78 5.54
N CYS A 104 -9.91 16.21 5.79
CA CYS A 104 -9.09 16.98 4.85
C CYS A 104 -8.80 16.22 3.56
N ILE A 105 -8.44 14.94 3.69
CA ILE A 105 -8.15 14.06 2.56
C ILE A 105 -9.43 13.73 1.79
N GLY A 106 -10.51 13.38 2.49
CA GLY A 106 -11.81 13.08 1.88
C GLY A 106 -12.37 14.26 1.10
N ARG A 107 -12.24 15.49 1.64
CA ARG A 107 -12.61 16.71 0.93
C ARG A 107 -11.78 16.92 -0.34
N ALA A 108 -10.47 16.64 -0.30
CA ALA A 108 -9.60 16.71 -1.46
C ALA A 108 -9.99 15.66 -2.52
N ILE A 109 -10.27 14.42 -2.12
CA ILE A 109 -10.76 13.36 -3.02
C ILE A 109 -12.05 13.81 -3.70
N LYS A 110 -13.04 14.29 -2.92
CA LYS A 110 -14.32 14.74 -3.45
C LYS A 110 -14.17 15.89 -4.44
N HIS A 111 -13.35 16.89 -4.10
CA HIS A 111 -13.06 18.01 -5.00
C HIS A 111 -12.45 17.54 -6.33
N GLN A 112 -11.48 16.63 -6.28
CA GLN A 112 -10.86 16.08 -7.49
C GLN A 112 -11.83 15.21 -8.31
N LEU A 113 -12.72 14.45 -7.66
CA LEU A 113 -13.79 13.71 -8.33
C LEU A 113 -14.76 14.66 -9.04
N ASP A 114 -15.18 15.73 -8.37
CA ASP A 114 -16.09 16.73 -8.96
C ASP A 114 -15.43 17.42 -10.16
N LEU A 115 -14.15 17.77 -10.07
CA LEU A 115 -13.38 18.31 -11.20
C LEU A 115 -13.24 17.32 -12.36
N ALA A 116 -13.06 16.03 -12.07
CA ALA A 116 -12.98 14.99 -13.09
C ALA A 116 -14.30 14.86 -13.87
N VAL A 117 -15.44 14.99 -13.18
CA VAL A 117 -16.77 14.97 -13.78
C VAL A 117 -17.03 16.22 -14.61
N ILE A 118 -16.72 17.41 -14.06
CA ILE A 118 -17.01 18.69 -14.72
C ILE A 118 -16.12 18.92 -15.94
N ASN A 119 -14.83 18.59 -15.85
CA ASN A 119 -13.84 18.90 -16.88
C ASN A 119 -13.45 17.71 -17.75
N GLU A 120 -14.07 16.53 -17.55
CA GLU A 120 -13.72 15.26 -18.20
C GLU A 120 -12.22 14.91 -18.07
N GLN A 121 -11.60 15.30 -16.95
CA GLN A 121 -10.17 15.13 -16.72
C GLN A 121 -9.86 13.84 -15.97
N LYS A 122 -8.76 13.18 -16.38
CA LYS A 122 -8.23 12.03 -15.66
C LYS A 122 -7.50 12.49 -14.39
N VAL A 123 -8.07 12.18 -13.23
CA VAL A 123 -7.45 12.43 -11.92
C VAL A 123 -6.81 11.16 -11.36
N ILE A 124 -5.69 11.32 -10.65
CA ILE A 124 -5.03 10.22 -9.94
C ILE A 124 -5.43 10.34 -8.47
N LEU A 125 -6.19 9.36 -7.99
CA LEU A 125 -6.67 9.28 -6.62
C LEU A 125 -6.19 7.99 -5.95
N PRO A 126 -5.93 8.03 -4.63
CA PRO A 126 -5.63 6.82 -3.89
C PRO A 126 -6.88 5.93 -3.74
N SER A 127 -6.71 4.62 -3.85
CA SER A 127 -7.72 3.64 -3.46
C SER A 127 -7.84 3.54 -1.94
N ILE A 128 -6.71 3.64 -1.24
CA ILE A 128 -6.59 3.51 0.21
C ILE A 128 -5.84 4.72 0.75
N VAL A 129 -6.32 5.26 1.87
CA VAL A 129 -5.68 6.35 2.60
C VAL A 129 -5.21 5.82 3.95
N THR A 130 -3.92 5.95 4.21
CA THR A 130 -3.28 5.57 5.46
C THR A 130 -2.80 6.81 6.19
N ILE A 131 -3.16 6.93 7.46
CA ILE A 131 -2.66 7.94 8.38
C ILE A 131 -1.73 7.26 9.36
N GLU A 132 -0.52 7.81 9.46
CA GLU A 132 0.49 7.38 10.42
C GLU A 132 0.62 8.46 11.49
N CYS A 133 -0.03 8.26 12.64
CA CYS A 133 -0.07 9.24 13.70
C CYS A 133 0.99 8.95 14.76
N TYR A 134 1.90 9.90 14.93
CA TYR A 134 2.87 9.91 16.01
C TYR A 134 2.32 10.66 17.23
N ILE A 135 2.30 9.98 18.38
CA ILE A 135 1.75 10.47 19.65
C ILE A 135 2.87 10.48 20.70
N PRO A 136 3.28 11.66 21.21
CA PRO A 136 4.38 11.76 22.15
C PRO A 136 3.93 11.33 23.56
N MET A 137 4.20 10.08 23.96
CA MET A 137 3.81 9.50 25.27
C MET A 137 4.97 9.45 26.29
N GLY A 138 5.77 10.52 26.35
CA GLY A 138 6.76 10.71 27.40
C GLY A 138 8.09 10.11 27.01
N ARG A 139 8.53 9.03 27.69
CA ARG A 139 9.77 8.33 27.32
C ARG A 139 9.59 7.40 26.12
N ASN A 140 8.40 6.86 25.95
CA ASN A 140 8.06 5.99 24.83
C ASN A 140 7.01 6.69 23.99
N ASN A 141 7.22 6.76 22.69
CA ASN A 141 6.22 7.32 21.79
C ASN A 141 5.27 6.22 21.34
N THR A 142 4.02 6.59 21.12
CA THR A 142 3.02 5.70 20.53
C THR A 142 2.88 6.05 19.07
N TYR A 143 2.79 5.03 18.23
CA TYR A 143 2.61 5.15 16.81
C TYR A 143 1.35 4.40 16.42
N LEU A 144 0.36 5.11 15.88
CA LEU A 144 -0.94 4.57 15.51
C LEU A 144 -1.08 4.68 13.99
N VAL A 145 -1.33 3.54 13.35
CA VAL A 145 -1.62 3.47 11.92
C VAL A 145 -3.10 3.17 11.74
N SER A 146 -3.75 3.97 10.90
CA SER A 146 -5.14 3.76 10.49
C SER A 146 -5.23 3.83 8.98
N SER A 147 -6.05 2.96 8.37
CA SER A 147 -6.25 2.94 6.92
C SER A 147 -7.74 2.84 6.58
N LEU A 148 -8.16 3.58 5.55
CA LEU A 148 -9.53 3.62 5.05
C LEU A 148 -9.57 3.55 3.53
N ASN A 149 -10.62 2.94 2.98
CA ASN A 149 -10.90 2.99 1.56
C ASN A 149 -11.42 4.38 1.16
N ASN A 150 -11.07 4.85 -0.03
CA ASN A 150 -11.54 6.14 -0.52
C ASN A 150 -13.07 6.26 -0.61
N LYS A 151 -13.80 5.17 -0.87
CA LYS A 151 -15.27 5.15 -0.92
C LYS A 151 -15.88 5.46 0.44
N ILE A 152 -15.39 4.79 1.49
CA ILE A 152 -15.81 5.04 2.88
C ILE A 152 -15.49 6.48 3.27
N LEU A 153 -14.35 7.00 2.81
CA LEU A 153 -13.93 8.36 3.11
C LEU A 153 -14.81 9.42 2.41
N VAL A 154 -15.24 9.18 1.18
CA VAL A 154 -16.20 10.03 0.46
C VAL A 154 -17.59 9.97 1.12
N GLN A 155 -18.02 8.79 1.56
CA GLN A 155 -19.23 8.62 2.36
C GLN A 155 -19.16 9.46 3.66
N PHE A 156 -18.05 9.33 4.40
CA PHE A 156 -17.83 10.06 5.64
C PHE A 156 -17.94 11.58 5.47
N ILE A 157 -17.31 12.16 4.43
CA ILE A 157 -17.37 13.62 4.20
C ILE A 157 -18.72 14.10 3.64
N GLU A 158 -19.51 13.21 3.04
CA GLU A 158 -20.90 13.47 2.65
C GLU A 158 -21.87 13.37 3.84
N GLY A 159 -21.38 12.95 5.02
CA GLY A 159 -22.20 12.77 6.23
C GLY A 159 -23.05 11.51 6.20
N ILE A 160 -22.72 10.54 5.34
CA ILE A 160 -23.46 9.30 5.14
C ILE A 160 -22.46 8.15 5.30
N ILE A 161 -22.54 7.37 6.38
CA ILE A 161 -21.80 6.10 6.49
C ILE A 161 -22.81 4.96 6.35
N THR A 162 -22.69 4.18 5.28
CA THR A 162 -23.50 2.97 5.09
C THR A 162 -22.65 1.73 5.27
N ALA A 163 -23.31 0.63 5.68
CA ALA A 163 -22.68 -0.67 5.83
C ALA A 163 -22.77 -1.53 4.55
N GLU A 164 -22.97 -0.88 3.39
CA GLU A 164 -23.19 -1.57 2.10
C GLU A 164 -22.15 -2.66 1.80
#